data_AF-A0A7S2PCA8-F1
#
_entry.id   AF-A0A7S2PCA8-F1
#
_cell.length_a   1.000
_cell.length_b   1.000
_cell.length_c   1.000
_cell.angle_alpha   90.00
_cell.angle_beta   90.00
_cell.angle_gamma   90.00
#
_symmetry.space_group_name_H-M   'P 1'
#
loop_
_entity.id
_entity.type
_entity.pdbx_description
1 polymer ?
#
loop_
_entity_poly.entity_id
_entity_poly.type
_entity_poly.pdbx_seq_one_letter_code
_entity_poly.pdbx_strand_id
1 'polypeptide(L)'
;VIARTIIEEMHLPVHLKTVVPREGGRSDAFGSKSQIYEARGIIFKILVDNHGIFNGSDEYCAKSGGHAIRGSREYLKLCDYTNSRVIIPLQTVVDWFGFRILASAKVPLMSHTFEGSEMHEVNADLIMGTADRGQHVLNKNRDLDSEMGRIANELNLAKHYVKGESDLGARSLYSSVDLRGYENINGNFCLLNFWRSFPSEHPSYTSHLPRSHRGMSIFWRMLRPEFVAKFCNPLSPDANTQMAADLADTALHQKNISDATNFLLNKIIPSLADEIANMKLERDKFGGFGIDVTAVMHRAGINIRHLGIVRAHFWRKIDGGADIKFGTSRVVTHKSFIAQGVRRGSKLKIGQDYYRVSTDRKKEFNSSELHLDRPFGGNSCSCTDEVFAGEVSNDENSERVRALLLAEMVARTMKNIARQHLRSLCLREKCSSEHLMRIILADHLNTLTGSNSNTEEMWTEHLYFGLSERFGNCIISRADRFSLFDRTRSMLVYMVNRFSIMLGIEIKEETIKSFSHYPDYYHFMISDIKFVHARTKHNIYSAEFADAMILSARSKLTSTTSYSFEVKFDNPLVYWSFSDSKTSSYAHNEGSLGEIMGGKYSGKEELE
;
A
#
# COMPACT_ATOMS: atom_id res chain seq x y z
N VAL A 1 4.91 -7.64 -18.04
CA VAL A 1 5.51 -7.32 -19.36
C VAL A 1 4.93 -6.01 -19.92
N ILE A 2 3.67 -5.96 -20.38
CA ILE A 2 3.09 -4.75 -21.02
C ILE A 2 3.27 -3.47 -20.17
N ALA A 3 2.97 -3.52 -18.87
CA ALA A 3 3.15 -2.35 -17.99
C ALA A 3 4.63 -1.88 -17.88
N ARG A 4 5.59 -2.81 -17.96
CA ARG A 4 7.03 -2.50 -17.99
C ARG A 4 7.38 -1.78 -19.29
N THR A 5 6.93 -2.31 -20.42
CA THR A 5 7.09 -1.68 -21.75
C THR A 5 6.53 -0.25 -21.78
N ILE A 6 5.32 -0.04 -21.24
CA ILE A 6 4.70 1.30 -21.18
C ILE A 6 5.59 2.31 -20.42
N ILE A 7 6.25 1.89 -19.33
CA ILE A 7 7.15 2.75 -18.54
C ILE A 7 8.46 2.99 -19.29
N GLU A 8 9.04 1.93 -19.87
CA GLU A 8 10.28 2.00 -20.64
C GLU A 8 10.17 2.94 -21.84
N GLU A 9 9.01 2.97 -22.47
CA GLU A 9 8.73 3.78 -23.65
C GLU A 9 8.01 5.11 -23.32
N MET A 10 7.80 5.43 -22.04
CA MET A 10 6.92 6.52 -21.61
C MET A 10 7.34 7.87 -22.21
N HIS A 11 8.65 8.13 -22.27
CA HIS A 11 9.24 9.37 -22.77
C HIS A 11 9.63 9.31 -24.27
N LEU A 12 9.41 8.18 -24.95
CA LEU A 12 9.65 8.09 -26.38
C LEU A 12 8.58 8.87 -27.18
N PRO A 13 8.92 9.38 -28.37
CA PRO A 13 7.93 9.85 -29.34
C PRO A 13 6.85 8.80 -29.62
N VAL A 14 5.62 9.24 -29.89
CA VAL A 14 4.45 8.34 -30.07
C VAL A 14 4.68 7.29 -31.16
N HIS A 15 5.37 7.64 -32.25
CA HIS A 15 5.67 6.73 -33.36
C HIS A 15 6.69 5.63 -33.01
N LEU A 16 7.41 5.76 -31.89
CA LEU A 16 8.35 4.75 -31.39
C LEU A 16 7.78 3.91 -30.25
N LYS A 17 6.55 4.17 -29.80
CA LYS A 17 5.91 3.41 -28.72
C LYS A 17 5.30 2.13 -29.28
N THR A 18 5.62 0.99 -28.68
CA THR A 18 4.99 -0.30 -28.95
C THR A 18 3.52 -0.29 -28.53
N VAL A 19 3.21 0.39 -27.41
CA VAL A 19 1.83 0.61 -26.96
C VAL A 19 1.50 2.08 -27.09
N VAL A 20 0.70 2.42 -28.10
CA VAL A 20 0.31 3.79 -28.39
C VAL A 20 -0.69 4.30 -27.33
N PRO A 21 -0.50 5.50 -26.77
CA PRO A 21 -1.48 6.09 -25.86
C PRO A 21 -2.77 6.42 -26.61
N ARG A 22 -3.91 6.13 -25.99
CA ARG A 22 -5.23 6.53 -26.51
C ARG A 22 -5.44 8.02 -26.31
N GLU A 23 -6.07 8.68 -27.28
CA GLU A 23 -6.60 10.02 -27.06
C GLU A 23 -7.72 9.97 -26.02
N GLY A 24 -7.43 10.43 -24.80
CA GLY A 24 -8.40 10.42 -23.71
C GLY A 24 -7.72 10.47 -22.35
N GLY A 25 -8.15 11.38 -21.49
CA GLY A 25 -7.55 11.61 -20.18
C GLY A 25 -7.91 12.96 -19.58
N ARG A 26 -7.66 13.14 -18.28
CA ARG A 26 -7.74 14.46 -17.63
C ARG A 26 -6.67 15.35 -18.28
N SER A 27 -7.08 16.39 -19.02
CA SER A 27 -6.22 17.53 -19.34
C SER A 27 -6.09 18.42 -18.09
N ASP A 28 -4.87 18.83 -17.77
CA ASP A 28 -4.66 19.97 -16.86
C ASP A 28 -5.02 21.29 -17.57
N ALA A 29 -4.95 22.41 -16.84
CA ALA A 29 -5.11 23.76 -17.40
C ALA A 29 -3.96 24.14 -18.37
N PHE A 30 -2.91 23.32 -18.47
CA PHE A 30 -1.69 23.54 -19.26
C PHE A 30 -1.57 22.58 -20.47
N GLY A 31 -2.60 21.80 -20.78
CA GLY A 31 -2.67 20.90 -21.94
C GLY A 31 -2.08 19.48 -21.78
N SER A 32 -1.49 19.11 -20.64
CA SER A 32 -0.97 17.75 -20.39
C SER A 32 -2.10 16.78 -20.04
N LYS A 33 -2.41 15.85 -20.96
CA LYS A 33 -3.43 14.82 -20.77
C LYS A 33 -2.84 13.61 -20.02
N SER A 34 -3.55 13.11 -19.01
CA SER A 34 -3.21 11.83 -18.38
C SER A 34 -3.23 10.72 -19.44
N GLN A 35 -2.10 10.06 -19.67
CA GLN A 35 -1.98 9.04 -20.72
C GLN A 35 -2.65 7.74 -20.29
N ILE A 36 -3.60 7.29 -21.09
CA ILE A 36 -4.28 5.99 -20.95
C ILE A 36 -3.82 5.12 -22.12
N TYR A 37 -3.52 3.86 -21.84
CA TYR A 37 -3.08 2.89 -22.84
C TYR A 37 -4.05 1.72 -22.85
N GLU A 38 -4.20 1.07 -24.00
CA GLU A 38 -5.05 -0.10 -24.15
C GLU A 38 -4.26 -1.18 -24.88
N ALA A 39 -4.17 -2.38 -24.28
CA ALA A 39 -3.53 -3.52 -24.92
C ALA A 39 -4.16 -4.82 -24.40
N ARG A 40 -4.45 -5.75 -25.33
CA ARG A 40 -5.01 -7.09 -25.02
C ARG A 40 -6.24 -7.05 -24.10
N GLY A 41 -7.16 -6.12 -24.35
CA GLY A 41 -8.38 -5.97 -23.53
C GLY A 41 -8.13 -5.44 -22.11
N ILE A 42 -6.98 -4.81 -21.86
CA ILE A 42 -6.63 -4.20 -20.57
C ILE A 42 -6.35 -2.72 -20.77
N ILE A 43 -6.94 -1.88 -19.92
CA ILE A 43 -6.70 -0.44 -19.86
C ILE A 43 -5.64 -0.18 -18.80
N PHE A 44 -4.57 0.52 -19.17
CA PHE A 44 -3.48 0.92 -18.30
C PHE A 44 -3.49 2.44 -18.09
N LYS A 45 -3.44 2.85 -16.82
CA LYS A 45 -3.35 4.25 -16.42
C LYS A 45 -2.12 4.46 -15.55
N ILE A 46 -1.21 5.32 -16.00
CA ILE A 46 -0.05 5.73 -15.21
C ILE A 46 -0.52 6.70 -14.10
N LEU A 47 -0.07 6.48 -12.87
CA LEU A 47 -0.46 7.28 -11.71
C LEU A 47 0.58 8.37 -11.43
N VAL A 48 0.44 9.47 -12.16
CA VAL A 48 1.19 10.73 -12.00
C VAL A 48 0.23 11.88 -11.73
N ASP A 49 0.65 12.88 -10.96
CA ASP A 49 -0.22 14.00 -10.54
C ASP A 49 -0.20 15.19 -11.52
N ASN A 50 -0.44 14.93 -12.80
CA ASN A 50 -0.47 15.99 -13.81
C ASN A 50 -1.61 17.00 -13.57
N HIS A 51 -2.73 16.55 -12.96
CA HIS A 51 -3.88 17.41 -12.68
C HIS A 51 -3.75 18.18 -11.35
N GLY A 52 -2.70 17.92 -10.57
CA GLY A 52 -2.43 18.64 -9.32
C GLY A 52 -3.44 18.39 -8.19
N ILE A 53 -4.17 17.28 -8.12
CA ILE A 53 -5.08 17.02 -6.96
C ILE A 53 -4.24 16.58 -5.75
N PHE A 54 -3.11 15.95 -6.02
CA PHE A 54 -2.19 15.41 -5.04
C PHE A 54 -1.01 16.36 -4.74
N ASN A 55 -1.18 17.67 -4.97
CA ASN A 55 -0.18 18.72 -4.74
C ASN A 55 1.15 18.51 -5.50
N GLY A 56 1.10 18.00 -6.73
CA GLY A 56 2.27 17.68 -7.54
C GLY A 56 3.00 16.41 -7.08
N SER A 57 2.43 15.64 -6.14
CA SER A 57 3.07 14.44 -5.61
C SER A 57 2.58 13.19 -6.33
N ASP A 58 3.41 12.67 -7.23
CA ASP A 58 3.20 11.38 -7.87
C ASP A 58 3.13 10.22 -6.86
N GLU A 59 3.72 10.35 -5.67
CA GLU A 59 3.58 9.35 -4.62
C GLU A 59 2.17 9.32 -4.05
N TYR A 60 1.57 10.48 -3.76
CA TYR A 60 0.18 10.57 -3.32
C TYR A 60 -0.78 10.11 -4.42
N CYS A 61 -0.49 10.42 -5.69
CA CYS A 61 -1.23 9.86 -6.83
C CYS A 61 -1.11 8.32 -6.89
N ALA A 62 0.09 7.76 -6.74
CA ALA A 62 0.28 6.30 -6.68
C ALA A 62 -0.48 5.62 -5.52
N LYS A 63 -0.71 6.32 -4.40
CA LYS A 63 -1.56 5.82 -3.31
C LYS A 63 -3.01 5.66 -3.74
N SER A 64 -3.53 6.54 -4.61
CA SER A 64 -4.90 6.44 -5.15
C SER A 64 -5.12 5.12 -5.90
N GLY A 65 -4.14 4.61 -6.65
CA GLY A 65 -4.24 3.29 -7.28
C GLY A 65 -4.28 2.15 -6.27
N GLY A 66 -3.50 2.27 -5.19
CA GLY A 66 -3.57 1.32 -4.09
C GLY A 66 -4.94 1.33 -3.38
N HIS A 67 -5.60 2.50 -3.31
CA HIS A 67 -6.97 2.64 -2.84
C HIS A 67 -7.97 2.06 -3.83
N ALA A 68 -7.79 2.25 -5.14
CA ALA A 68 -8.64 1.68 -6.17
C ALA A 68 -8.69 0.15 -6.10
N ILE A 69 -7.53 -0.51 -6.01
CA ILE A 69 -7.45 -1.97 -5.83
C ILE A 69 -8.10 -2.43 -4.54
N ARG A 70 -7.95 -1.67 -3.45
CA ARG A 70 -8.58 -2.01 -2.17
C ARG A 70 -10.10 -1.88 -2.28
N GLY A 71 -10.59 -0.77 -2.84
CA GLY A 71 -12.00 -0.52 -3.08
C GLY A 71 -12.63 -1.61 -3.93
N SER A 72 -12.08 -1.86 -5.12
CA SER A 72 -12.62 -2.87 -6.03
C SER A 72 -12.56 -4.27 -5.43
N ARG A 73 -11.55 -4.59 -4.62
CA ARG A 73 -11.50 -5.88 -3.91
C ARG A 73 -12.63 -6.05 -2.91
N GLU A 74 -12.92 -5.04 -2.08
CA GLU A 74 -13.99 -5.17 -1.08
C GLU A 74 -15.37 -5.22 -1.74
N TYR A 75 -15.57 -4.47 -2.83
CA TYR A 75 -16.79 -4.60 -3.63
C TYR A 75 -16.90 -5.98 -4.31
N LEU A 76 -15.79 -6.51 -4.85
CA LEU A 76 -15.76 -7.80 -5.55
C LEU A 76 -16.14 -8.97 -4.64
N LYS A 77 -15.76 -8.91 -3.35
CA LYS A 77 -16.17 -9.92 -2.36
C LYS A 77 -17.68 -10.03 -2.17
N LEU A 78 -18.41 -8.93 -2.39
CA LEU A 78 -19.84 -8.81 -2.11
C LEU A 78 -20.72 -8.98 -3.35
N CYS A 79 -20.09 -9.03 -4.53
CA CYS A 79 -20.75 -9.18 -5.83
C CYS A 79 -20.32 -10.52 -6.43
N ASP A 80 -21.02 -11.59 -6.07
CA ASP A 80 -20.89 -12.87 -6.77
C ASP A 80 -21.77 -12.87 -8.03
N TYR A 81 -21.28 -13.45 -9.13
CA TYR A 81 -21.97 -13.49 -10.42
C TYR A 81 -23.30 -14.26 -10.37
N THR A 82 -23.46 -15.12 -9.37
CA THR A 82 -24.71 -15.88 -9.14
C THR A 82 -25.81 -15.04 -8.49
N ASN A 83 -25.44 -14.00 -7.74
CA ASN A 83 -26.35 -13.27 -6.85
C ASN A 83 -26.39 -11.76 -7.12
N SER A 84 -25.64 -11.27 -8.11
CA SER A 84 -25.63 -9.84 -8.43
C SER A 84 -25.40 -9.59 -9.92
N ARG A 85 -26.15 -8.62 -10.46
CA ARG A 85 -25.94 -8.05 -11.80
C ARG A 85 -24.73 -7.11 -11.84
N VAL A 86 -24.04 -6.90 -10.72
CA VAL A 86 -22.91 -5.98 -10.62
C VAL A 86 -21.61 -6.65 -11.09
N ILE A 87 -21.00 -6.08 -12.12
CA ILE A 87 -19.72 -6.50 -12.69
C ILE A 87 -18.63 -5.55 -12.20
N ILE A 88 -17.59 -6.13 -11.61
CA ILE A 88 -16.40 -5.41 -11.16
C ILE A 88 -15.21 -5.93 -11.96
N PRO A 89 -14.45 -5.06 -12.65
CA PRO A 89 -13.31 -5.50 -13.45
C PRO A 89 -12.23 -6.12 -12.57
N LEU A 90 -11.50 -7.09 -13.12
CA LEU A 90 -10.22 -7.49 -12.57
C LEU A 90 -9.23 -6.34 -12.71
N GLN A 91 -8.57 -5.99 -11.61
CA GLN A 91 -7.64 -4.87 -11.55
C GLN A 91 -6.34 -5.28 -10.88
N THR A 92 -5.25 -4.69 -11.33
CA THR A 92 -3.95 -4.81 -10.67
C THR A 92 -3.18 -3.50 -10.73
N VAL A 93 -2.38 -3.23 -9.70
CA VAL A 93 -1.34 -2.21 -9.77
C VAL A 93 0.00 -2.86 -10.02
N VAL A 94 0.79 -2.27 -10.90
CA VAL A 94 2.17 -2.68 -11.20
C VAL A 94 3.09 -1.53 -10.85
N ASP A 95 4.04 -1.76 -9.93
CA ASP A 95 5.12 -0.83 -9.62
C ASP A 95 6.38 -1.23 -10.41
N TRP A 96 6.93 -0.29 -11.16
CA TRP A 96 8.18 -0.46 -11.91
C TRP A 96 8.90 0.88 -12.09
N PHE A 97 10.23 0.90 -11.96
CA PHE A 97 11.08 2.09 -12.13
C PHE A 97 10.58 3.34 -11.37
N GLY A 98 10.03 3.15 -10.16
CA GLY A 98 9.47 4.24 -9.36
C GLY A 98 8.05 4.72 -9.75
N PHE A 99 7.52 4.27 -10.89
CA PHE A 99 6.16 4.55 -11.33
C PHE A 99 5.18 3.45 -10.88
N ARG A 100 3.90 3.82 -10.79
CA ARG A 100 2.80 2.89 -10.59
C ARG A 100 1.81 2.98 -11.74
N ILE A 101 1.43 1.84 -12.28
CA ILE A 101 0.38 1.71 -13.29
C ILE A 101 -0.81 0.98 -12.68
N LEU A 102 -2.01 1.53 -12.84
CA LEU A 102 -3.26 0.81 -12.62
C LEU A 102 -3.69 0.15 -13.94
N ALA A 103 -3.74 -1.17 -13.94
CA ALA A 103 -4.26 -1.97 -15.04
C ALA A 103 -5.66 -2.48 -14.66
N SER A 104 -6.64 -2.28 -15.53
CA SER A 104 -8.02 -2.71 -15.35
C SER A 104 -8.48 -3.46 -16.60
N ALA A 105 -9.09 -4.63 -16.41
CA ALA A 105 -9.75 -5.32 -17.51
C ALA A 105 -10.77 -4.38 -18.18
N LYS A 106 -10.78 -4.35 -19.51
CA LYS A 106 -11.75 -3.61 -20.29
C LYS A 106 -13.11 -4.27 -20.10
N VAL A 107 -14.08 -3.47 -19.68
CA VAL A 107 -15.46 -3.90 -19.49
C VAL A 107 -16.23 -3.64 -20.78
N PRO A 108 -17.16 -4.52 -21.22
CA PRO A 108 -17.95 -4.31 -22.43
C PRO A 108 -18.97 -3.18 -22.23
N LEU A 109 -18.49 -1.95 -22.40
CA LEU A 109 -19.29 -0.72 -22.39
C LEU A 109 -19.66 -0.25 -23.80
N MET A 110 -19.19 -0.95 -24.82
CA MET A 110 -19.47 -0.69 -26.23
C MET A 110 -20.00 -1.97 -26.84
N SER A 111 -21.09 -1.86 -27.59
CA SER A 111 -21.66 -2.95 -28.37
C SER A 111 -21.93 -2.47 -29.79
N HIS A 112 -21.81 -3.39 -30.75
CA HIS A 112 -22.14 -3.13 -32.14
C HIS A 112 -23.49 -3.79 -32.43
N THR A 113 -24.50 -2.98 -32.74
CA THR A 113 -25.79 -3.46 -33.22
C THR A 113 -25.82 -3.31 -34.73
N PHE A 114 -26.26 -4.36 -35.42
CA PHE A 114 -26.44 -4.33 -36.87
C PHE A 114 -27.92 -4.04 -37.17
N GLU A 115 -28.21 -2.90 -37.79
CA GLU A 115 -29.52 -2.64 -38.40
C GLU A 115 -29.37 -2.82 -39.91
N GLY A 116 -29.80 -3.98 -40.42
CA GLY A 116 -29.58 -4.36 -41.82
C GLY A 116 -28.09 -4.59 -42.12
N SER A 117 -27.53 -3.79 -43.04
CA SER A 117 -26.12 -3.83 -43.46
C SER A 117 -25.22 -2.88 -42.68
N GLU A 118 -25.79 -1.99 -41.85
CA GLU A 118 -25.07 -0.92 -41.19
C GLU A 118 -24.80 -1.26 -39.71
N MET A 119 -23.56 -0.99 -39.28
CA MET A 119 -23.10 -1.25 -37.92
C MET A 119 -23.20 0.04 -37.09
N HIS A 120 -24.07 0.05 -36.09
CA HIS A 120 -24.20 1.14 -35.13
C HIS A 120 -23.44 0.81 -33.85
N GLU A 121 -22.65 1.77 -33.36
CA GLU A 121 -21.96 1.66 -32.07
C GLU A 121 -22.87 2.22 -30.97
N VAL A 122 -23.32 1.35 -30.07
CA VAL A 122 -24.12 1.71 -28.89
C VAL A 122 -23.19 1.73 -27.68
N ASN A 123 -23.09 2.90 -27.04
CA ASN A 123 -22.32 3.11 -25.82
C ASN A 123 -23.20 2.88 -24.59
N ALA A 124 -22.63 2.25 -23.57
CA ALA A 124 -23.26 2.06 -22.27
C ALA A 124 -23.46 3.40 -21.57
N ASP A 125 -24.65 3.62 -21.05
CA ASP A 125 -25.02 4.86 -20.36
C ASP A 125 -24.42 4.93 -18.96
N LEU A 126 -23.87 6.10 -18.62
CA LEU A 126 -23.51 6.41 -17.24
C LEU A 126 -24.79 6.68 -16.44
N ILE A 127 -25.06 5.83 -15.45
CA ILE A 127 -26.29 5.87 -14.64
C ILE A 127 -26.03 6.32 -13.19
N MET A 128 -24.78 6.22 -12.70
CA MET A 128 -24.39 6.61 -11.34
C MET A 128 -23.00 7.25 -11.30
N GLY A 129 -22.84 8.30 -10.48
CA GLY A 129 -21.57 9.01 -10.25
C GLY A 129 -21.35 10.18 -11.20
N THR A 130 -20.09 10.61 -11.36
CA THR A 130 -19.73 11.73 -12.26
C THR A 130 -18.68 11.33 -13.32
N ALA A 131 -18.89 11.80 -14.56
CA ALA A 131 -17.91 11.74 -15.64
C ALA A 131 -17.11 13.04 -15.84
N ASP A 132 -17.59 14.16 -15.31
CA ASP A 132 -17.19 15.53 -15.66
C ASP A 132 -16.60 16.31 -14.47
N ARG A 133 -15.89 15.61 -13.58
CA ARG A 133 -15.24 16.17 -12.38
C ARG A 133 -16.22 16.72 -11.34
N GLY A 134 -17.44 16.21 -11.35
CA GLY A 134 -18.50 16.58 -10.41
C GLY A 134 -19.22 17.87 -10.78
N GLN A 135 -19.20 18.27 -12.05
CA GLN A 135 -20.12 19.29 -12.53
C GLN A 135 -21.56 18.76 -12.46
N HIS A 136 -21.77 17.51 -12.88
CA HIS A 136 -23.05 16.82 -12.77
C HIS A 136 -22.87 15.47 -12.07
N VAL A 137 -23.76 15.19 -11.12
CA VAL A 137 -23.81 13.89 -10.43
C VAL A 137 -25.07 13.14 -10.84
N LEU A 138 -24.92 11.87 -11.19
CA LEU A 138 -26.02 11.01 -11.61
C LEU A 138 -26.36 9.95 -10.55
N ASN A 139 -27.65 9.67 -10.45
CA ASN A 139 -28.22 8.47 -9.84
C ASN A 139 -29.59 8.24 -10.51
N LYS A 140 -29.59 7.51 -11.64
CA LYS A 140 -30.76 7.38 -12.53
C LYS A 140 -31.49 6.03 -12.40
N ASN A 141 -30.80 4.96 -12.01
CA ASN A 141 -31.34 3.60 -12.02
C ASN A 141 -31.59 3.11 -10.57
N ARG A 142 -32.84 2.76 -10.26
CA ARG A 142 -33.27 2.31 -8.92
C ARG A 142 -32.73 0.93 -8.54
N ASP A 143 -32.55 0.04 -9.52
CA ASP A 143 -32.03 -1.30 -9.28
C ASP A 143 -30.57 -1.23 -8.85
N LEU A 144 -29.77 -0.39 -9.53
CA LEU A 144 -28.40 -0.13 -9.12
C LEU A 144 -28.35 0.54 -7.73
N ASP A 145 -29.20 1.53 -7.46
CA ASP A 145 -29.26 2.18 -6.13
C ASP A 145 -29.56 1.17 -5.01
N SER A 146 -30.45 0.20 -5.27
CA SER A 146 -30.78 -0.89 -4.34
C SER A 146 -29.59 -1.83 -4.10
N GLU A 147 -28.91 -2.27 -5.16
CA GLU A 147 -27.69 -3.09 -5.04
C GLU A 147 -26.57 -2.34 -4.29
N MET A 148 -26.41 -1.05 -4.59
CA MET A 148 -25.44 -0.20 -3.91
C MET A 148 -25.80 -0.01 -2.43
N GLY A 149 -27.08 0.08 -2.09
CA GLY A 149 -27.54 0.09 -0.70
C GLY A 149 -27.20 -1.20 0.06
N ARG A 150 -27.40 -2.36 -0.58
CA ARG A 150 -26.99 -3.67 -0.02
C ARG A 150 -25.48 -3.73 0.22
N ILE A 151 -24.68 -3.37 -0.79
CA ILE A 151 -23.21 -3.37 -0.69
C ILE A 151 -22.75 -2.39 0.39
N ALA A 152 -23.33 -1.19 0.43
CA ALA A 152 -22.97 -0.17 1.41
C ALA A 152 -23.28 -0.60 2.84
N ASN A 153 -24.38 -1.32 3.07
CA ASN A 153 -24.70 -1.86 4.39
C ASN A 153 -23.61 -2.82 4.89
N GLU A 154 -23.17 -3.76 4.04
CA GLU A 154 -22.09 -4.71 4.36
C GLU A 154 -20.73 -4.03 4.56
N LEU A 155 -20.45 -2.95 3.81
CA LEU A 155 -19.22 -2.16 3.94
C LEU A 155 -19.29 -1.09 5.03
N ASN A 156 -20.43 -0.93 5.70
CA ASN A 156 -20.73 0.14 6.65
C ASN A 156 -20.53 1.56 6.09
N LEU A 157 -21.01 1.77 4.85
CA LEU A 157 -21.03 3.06 4.16
C LEU A 157 -22.41 3.72 4.26
N ALA A 158 -22.44 5.04 4.47
CA ALA A 158 -23.67 5.78 4.65
C ALA A 158 -24.26 6.29 3.33
N LYS A 159 -25.59 6.24 3.21
CA LYS A 159 -26.32 7.08 2.28
C LYS A 159 -26.12 8.55 2.65
N HIS A 160 -25.84 9.39 1.67
CA HIS A 160 -25.61 10.82 1.89
C HIS A 160 -26.02 11.63 0.67
N TYR A 161 -26.32 12.91 0.86
CA TYR A 161 -26.59 13.84 -0.22
C TYR A 161 -25.30 14.35 -0.86
N VAL A 162 -25.36 14.53 -2.18
CA VAL A 162 -24.32 15.11 -3.01
C VAL A 162 -24.95 16.03 -4.05
N LYS A 163 -24.22 17.06 -4.45
CA LYS A 163 -24.65 18.04 -5.45
C LYS A 163 -23.47 18.41 -6.34
N GLY A 164 -23.61 18.19 -7.65
CA GLY A 164 -22.63 18.70 -8.62
C GLY A 164 -22.66 20.23 -8.68
N GLU A 165 -21.56 20.83 -9.12
CA GLU A 165 -21.43 22.29 -9.21
C GLU A 165 -22.53 22.94 -10.07
N SER A 166 -22.92 22.26 -11.15
CA SER A 166 -23.95 22.70 -12.10
C SER A 166 -25.33 22.09 -11.82
N ASP A 167 -25.47 21.24 -10.80
CA ASP A 167 -26.74 20.59 -10.50
C ASP A 167 -27.69 21.56 -9.79
N LEU A 168 -28.97 21.57 -10.20
CA LEU A 168 -30.00 22.38 -9.55
C LEU A 168 -30.38 21.84 -8.16
N GLY A 169 -30.34 20.52 -7.99
CA GLY A 169 -30.78 19.83 -6.77
C GLY A 169 -29.81 18.75 -6.32
N ALA A 170 -29.85 18.45 -5.03
CA ALA A 170 -29.05 17.38 -4.45
C ALA A 170 -29.62 16.00 -4.79
N ARG A 171 -28.76 15.00 -4.87
CA ARG A 171 -29.09 13.58 -5.05
C ARG A 171 -28.50 12.78 -3.91
N SER A 172 -29.11 11.65 -3.58
CA SER A 172 -28.54 10.74 -2.58
C SER A 172 -27.73 9.62 -3.24
N LEU A 173 -26.57 9.28 -2.68
CA LEU A 173 -25.74 8.14 -3.08
C LEU A 173 -25.33 7.29 -1.87
N TYR A 174 -25.07 6.01 -2.10
CA TYR A 174 -24.45 5.10 -1.12
C TYR A 174 -22.93 4.96 -1.29
N SER A 175 -22.39 5.40 -2.43
CA SER A 175 -20.96 5.37 -2.77
C SER A 175 -20.41 6.78 -2.95
N SER A 176 -19.10 6.88 -3.15
CA SER A 176 -18.50 8.14 -3.59
C SER A 176 -19.03 8.54 -4.97
N VAL A 177 -19.19 9.86 -5.21
CA VAL A 177 -19.45 10.44 -6.54
C VAL A 177 -18.44 10.01 -7.60
N ASP A 178 -17.20 9.71 -7.20
CA ASP A 178 -16.14 9.29 -8.10
C ASP A 178 -16.34 7.86 -8.63
N LEU A 179 -17.11 7.02 -7.92
CA LEU A 179 -17.46 5.67 -8.37
C LEU A 179 -18.48 5.79 -9.50
N ARG A 180 -18.19 5.16 -10.65
CA ARG A 180 -19.02 5.25 -11.84
C ARG A 180 -19.76 3.94 -12.07
N GLY A 181 -21.07 4.01 -12.21
CA GLY A 181 -21.91 2.89 -12.61
C GLY A 181 -22.41 3.06 -14.05
N TYR A 182 -22.18 2.05 -14.87
CA TYR A 182 -22.67 1.95 -16.24
C TYR A 182 -23.64 0.79 -16.35
N GLU A 183 -24.67 0.93 -17.17
CA GLU A 183 -25.55 -0.18 -17.54
C GLU A 183 -25.12 -0.71 -18.91
N ASN A 184 -24.77 -1.99 -18.99
CA ASN A 184 -24.43 -2.60 -20.28
C ASN A 184 -25.70 -3.08 -21.01
N ILE A 185 -25.54 -3.45 -22.28
CA ILE A 185 -26.64 -3.95 -23.12
C ILE A 185 -27.34 -5.21 -22.58
N ASN A 186 -26.67 -5.96 -21.69
CA ASN A 186 -27.20 -7.18 -21.10
C ASN A 186 -27.95 -6.88 -19.78
N GLY A 187 -28.16 -5.60 -19.43
CA GLY A 187 -28.80 -5.19 -18.18
C GLY A 187 -27.96 -5.40 -16.92
N ASN A 188 -26.65 -5.65 -17.08
CA ASN A 188 -25.70 -5.76 -15.97
C ASN A 188 -25.06 -4.39 -15.67
N PHE A 189 -24.74 -4.17 -14.40
CA PHE A 189 -24.17 -2.93 -13.91
C PHE A 189 -22.66 -3.01 -13.76
N CYS A 190 -21.93 -2.24 -14.56
CA CYS A 190 -20.48 -2.21 -14.55
C CYS A 190 -19.97 -1.07 -13.65
N LEU A 191 -19.29 -1.41 -12.55
CA LEU A 191 -18.71 -0.42 -11.64
C LEU A 191 -17.24 -0.14 -11.96
N LEU A 192 -16.88 1.14 -12.06
CA LEU A 192 -15.52 1.62 -12.36
C LEU A 192 -15.10 2.72 -11.38
N ASN A 193 -13.78 2.96 -11.28
CA ASN A 193 -13.16 4.07 -10.55
C ASN A 193 -13.27 4.02 -9.00
N PHE A 194 -12.77 2.95 -8.41
CA PHE A 194 -12.87 2.64 -6.96
C PHE A 194 -11.92 3.42 -6.03
N TRP A 195 -11.18 4.42 -6.51
CA TRP A 195 -10.09 5.05 -5.74
C TRP A 195 -10.53 5.81 -4.47
N ARG A 196 -11.82 6.16 -4.38
CA ARG A 196 -12.46 6.81 -3.22
C ARG A 196 -13.63 6.01 -2.64
N SER A 197 -13.56 4.68 -2.73
CA SER A 197 -14.63 3.81 -2.22
C SER A 197 -14.86 3.92 -0.70
N PHE A 198 -13.88 4.43 0.06
CA PHE A 198 -13.93 4.52 1.52
C PHE A 198 -13.70 5.98 1.98
N PRO A 199 -14.28 6.36 3.14
CA PRO A 199 -14.16 7.70 3.71
C PRO A 199 -12.71 8.09 4.03
N SER A 200 -12.44 9.39 4.03
CA SER A 200 -11.18 9.95 4.50
C SER A 200 -11.17 10.21 6.01
N GLU A 201 -9.99 10.19 6.61
CA GLU A 201 -9.79 10.72 7.96
C GLU A 201 -10.04 12.24 7.97
N HIS A 202 -10.57 12.77 9.07
CA HIS A 202 -10.78 14.21 9.20
C HIS A 202 -9.45 14.93 9.51
N PRO A 203 -8.95 15.84 8.64
CA PRO A 203 -7.61 16.42 8.79
C PRO A 203 -7.39 17.20 10.09
N SER A 204 -8.44 17.80 10.66
CA SER A 204 -8.35 18.56 11.92
C SER A 204 -8.03 17.70 13.14
N TYR A 205 -8.33 16.39 13.10
CA TYR A 205 -8.05 15.47 14.22
C TYR A 205 -6.74 14.71 14.05
N THR A 206 -6.16 14.70 12.85
CA THR A 206 -4.84 14.12 12.57
C THR A 206 -3.72 15.16 12.70
N SER A 207 -3.67 15.90 13.80
CA SER A 207 -2.73 17.03 13.98
C SER A 207 -1.26 16.61 14.03
N HIS A 208 -0.97 15.33 14.25
CA HIS A 208 0.39 14.80 14.18
C HIS A 208 0.93 14.75 12.76
N LEU A 209 0.06 14.62 11.75
CA LEU A 209 0.45 14.61 10.34
C LEU A 209 0.53 16.05 9.80
N PRO A 210 1.42 16.33 8.83
CA PRO A 210 1.45 17.62 8.17
C PRO A 210 0.10 17.95 7.53
N ARG A 211 -0.30 19.21 7.61
CA ARG A 211 -1.47 19.71 6.87
C ARG A 211 -1.10 19.83 5.40
N SER A 212 -2.01 19.41 4.52
CA SER A 212 -1.88 19.71 3.09
C SER A 212 -2.17 21.19 2.86
N HIS A 213 -1.34 21.87 2.07
CA HIS A 213 -1.49 23.30 1.75
C HIS A 213 -2.91 23.71 1.34
N ARG A 214 -3.58 22.90 0.53
CA ARG A 214 -4.95 23.15 0.01
C ARG A 214 -6.05 22.31 0.67
N GLY A 215 -5.80 21.70 1.83
CA GLY A 215 -6.78 20.79 2.47
C GLY A 215 -7.04 19.46 1.73
N MET A 216 -6.38 19.23 0.59
CA MET A 216 -6.59 18.07 -0.30
C MET A 216 -6.23 16.71 0.29
N SER A 217 -5.70 16.64 1.52
CA SER A 217 -5.30 15.37 2.15
C SER A 217 -6.41 14.32 2.24
N ILE A 218 -7.67 14.77 2.19
CA ILE A 218 -8.86 13.94 2.08
C ILE A 218 -8.83 12.99 0.86
N PHE A 219 -8.01 13.25 -0.17
CA PHE A 219 -7.92 12.43 -1.38
C PHE A 219 -6.88 11.29 -1.32
N TRP A 220 -6.01 11.27 -0.30
CA TRP A 220 -5.02 10.18 -0.10
C TRP A 220 -4.94 9.67 1.34
N ARG A 221 -5.73 10.25 2.26
CA ARG A 221 -5.85 9.81 3.66
C ARG A 221 -7.15 9.04 3.91
N MET A 222 -7.42 8.02 3.08
CA MET A 222 -8.57 7.13 3.27
C MET A 222 -8.43 6.28 4.54
N LEU A 223 -9.54 6.12 5.28
CA LEU A 223 -9.72 5.12 6.32
C LEU A 223 -9.64 3.71 5.72
N ARG A 224 -9.34 2.73 6.57
CA ARG A 224 -9.23 1.34 6.16
C ARG A 224 -10.60 0.64 6.18
N PRO A 225 -10.91 -0.24 5.20
CA PRO A 225 -12.13 -1.03 5.22
C PRO A 225 -12.29 -1.83 6.51
N GLU A 226 -11.20 -2.40 7.02
CA GLU A 226 -11.20 -3.21 8.25
C GLU A 226 -11.63 -2.39 9.48
N PHE A 227 -11.39 -1.08 9.48
CA PHE A 227 -11.87 -0.17 10.52
C PHE A 227 -13.30 0.28 10.26
N VAL A 228 -13.60 0.71 9.02
CA VAL A 228 -14.92 1.21 8.63
C VAL A 228 -15.99 0.16 8.91
N ALA A 229 -15.76 -1.10 8.53
CA ALA A 229 -16.70 -2.20 8.75
C ALA A 229 -17.02 -2.47 10.24
N LYS A 230 -16.12 -2.11 11.17
CA LYS A 230 -16.30 -2.31 12.62
C LYS A 230 -16.80 -1.08 13.36
N PHE A 231 -16.83 0.08 12.70
CA PHE A 231 -17.21 1.32 13.34
C PHE A 231 -18.72 1.36 13.60
N CYS A 232 -19.16 1.95 14.71
CA CYS A 232 -20.56 1.86 15.13
C CYS A 232 -21.55 2.56 14.19
N ASN A 233 -21.12 3.63 13.53
CA ASN A 233 -21.97 4.42 12.64
C ASN A 233 -21.49 4.28 11.19
N PRO A 234 -22.38 4.20 10.20
CA PRO A 234 -21.99 4.19 8.81
C PRO A 234 -21.36 5.52 8.41
N LEU A 235 -20.37 5.45 7.51
CA LEU A 235 -19.57 6.61 7.11
C LEU A 235 -19.76 6.97 5.64
N SER A 236 -19.92 8.26 5.33
CA SER A 236 -20.01 8.74 3.95
C SER A 236 -18.61 8.88 3.32
N PRO A 237 -18.35 8.30 2.13
CA PRO A 237 -17.10 8.51 1.39
C PRO A 237 -16.81 9.96 0.97
N ASP A 238 -17.86 10.79 0.87
CA ASP A 238 -17.78 12.17 0.35
C ASP A 238 -17.92 13.25 1.43
N ALA A 239 -18.07 12.89 2.72
CA ALA A 239 -18.44 13.88 3.76
C ALA A 239 -17.47 15.08 3.92
N ASN A 240 -16.19 14.88 3.61
CA ASN A 240 -15.18 15.95 3.66
C ASN A 240 -14.97 16.64 2.31
N THR A 241 -15.78 16.35 1.29
CA THR A 241 -15.65 16.94 -0.04
C THR A 241 -16.65 18.07 -0.27
N GLN A 242 -16.32 18.91 -1.23
CA GLN A 242 -17.18 20.02 -1.65
C GLN A 242 -18.52 19.54 -2.24
N MET A 243 -18.57 18.31 -2.76
CA MET A 243 -19.78 17.72 -3.34
C MET A 243 -20.87 17.43 -2.28
N ALA A 244 -20.48 17.29 -1.01
CA ALA A 244 -21.38 17.08 0.11
C ALA A 244 -21.44 18.29 1.06
N ALA A 245 -20.97 19.46 0.60
CA ALA A 245 -20.99 20.69 1.38
C ALA A 245 -22.35 21.39 1.29
N ASP A 246 -22.76 22.05 2.38
CA ASP A 246 -23.98 22.87 2.45
C ASP A 246 -25.29 22.11 2.12
N LEU A 247 -25.34 20.82 2.46
CA LEU A 247 -26.52 19.94 2.31
C LEU A 247 -27.11 19.60 3.69
N ALA A 248 -28.34 19.06 3.67
CA ALA A 248 -29.12 18.80 4.88
C ALA A 248 -28.43 17.86 5.88
N ASP A 249 -27.62 16.91 5.40
CA ASP A 249 -26.93 15.89 6.19
C ASP A 249 -25.41 16.14 6.35
N THR A 250 -24.88 17.27 5.85
CA THR A 250 -23.45 17.59 5.90
C THR A 250 -22.91 17.53 7.33
N ALA A 251 -23.60 18.18 8.28
CA ALA A 251 -23.17 18.25 9.67
C ALA A 251 -23.12 16.86 10.34
N LEU A 252 -24.09 15.99 10.02
CA LEU A 252 -24.13 14.63 10.52
C LEU A 252 -22.92 13.83 10.02
N HIS A 253 -22.67 13.84 8.71
CA HIS A 253 -21.60 13.03 8.14
C HIS A 253 -20.20 13.53 8.51
N GLN A 254 -19.99 14.85 8.60
CA GLN A 254 -18.73 15.41 9.09
C GLN A 254 -18.48 15.05 10.56
N LYS A 255 -19.52 15.07 11.40
CA LYS A 255 -19.44 14.62 12.79
C LYS A 255 -19.09 13.13 12.86
N ASN A 256 -19.74 12.27 12.09
CA ASN A 256 -19.44 10.83 12.07
C ASN A 256 -17.99 10.54 11.68
N ILE A 257 -17.43 11.24 10.67
CA ILE A 257 -16.01 11.08 10.31
C ILE A 257 -15.09 11.61 11.42
N SER A 258 -15.45 12.72 12.05
CA SER A 258 -14.70 13.30 13.18
C SER A 258 -14.63 12.32 14.35
N ASP A 259 -15.78 11.75 14.73
CA ASP A 259 -15.90 10.75 15.79
C ASP A 259 -15.14 9.48 15.44
N ALA A 260 -15.22 9.01 14.19
CA ALA A 260 -14.45 7.86 13.71
C ALA A 260 -12.94 8.09 13.78
N THR A 261 -12.48 9.27 13.34
CA THR A 261 -11.05 9.65 13.38
C THR A 261 -10.57 9.74 14.83
N ASN A 262 -11.36 10.33 15.72
CA ASN A 262 -11.05 10.39 17.16
C ASN A 262 -11.02 9.01 17.80
N PHE A 263 -11.95 8.14 17.46
CA PHE A 263 -12.01 6.78 17.99
C PHE A 263 -10.79 5.96 17.53
N LEU A 264 -10.40 6.07 16.25
CA LEU A 264 -9.19 5.44 15.72
C LEU A 264 -7.95 5.89 16.52
N LEU A 265 -7.78 7.19 16.74
CA LEU A 265 -6.60 7.75 17.38
C LEU A 265 -6.56 7.51 18.89
N ASN A 266 -7.69 7.62 19.59
CA ASN A 266 -7.73 7.63 21.05
C ASN A 266 -8.15 6.30 21.68
N LYS A 267 -8.61 5.33 20.88
CA LYS A 267 -9.03 4.00 21.36
C LYS A 267 -8.32 2.87 20.62
N ILE A 268 -8.40 2.83 19.29
CA ILE A 268 -7.86 1.72 18.52
C ILE A 268 -6.33 1.70 18.51
N ILE A 269 -5.68 2.84 18.25
CA ILE A 269 -4.21 2.92 18.25
C ILE A 269 -3.60 2.58 19.63
N PRO A 270 -4.07 3.17 20.75
CA PRO A 270 -3.57 2.80 22.07
C PRO A 270 -3.77 1.31 22.37
N SER A 271 -4.95 0.76 22.05
CA SER A 271 -5.23 -0.67 22.25
C SER A 271 -4.28 -1.57 21.45
N LEU A 272 -3.94 -1.20 20.21
CA LEU A 272 -2.96 -1.95 19.43
C LEU A 272 -1.55 -1.84 20.02
N ALA A 273 -1.16 -0.65 20.49
CA ALA A 273 0.14 -0.45 21.11
C ALA A 273 0.29 -1.32 22.37
N ASP A 274 -0.77 -1.40 23.20
CA ASP A 274 -0.82 -2.31 24.35
C ASP A 274 -0.78 -3.79 23.93
N GLU A 275 -1.48 -4.18 22.86
CA GLU A 275 -1.42 -5.55 22.34
C GLU A 275 0.03 -5.91 21.96
N ILE A 276 0.71 -5.04 21.21
CA ILE A 276 2.10 -5.25 20.76
C ILE A 276 3.06 -5.24 21.96
N ALA A 277 2.85 -4.39 22.96
CA ALA A 277 3.69 -4.33 24.16
C ALA A 277 3.72 -5.67 24.92
N ASN A 278 2.60 -6.40 24.91
CA ASN A 278 2.44 -7.69 25.58
C ASN A 278 2.79 -8.90 24.70
N MET A 279 3.24 -8.71 23.46
CA MET A 279 3.67 -9.81 22.59
C MET A 279 5.02 -10.38 23.03
N LYS A 280 5.19 -11.70 22.88
CA LYS A 280 6.51 -12.34 23.02
C LYS A 280 7.36 -12.02 21.79
N LEU A 281 8.48 -11.35 21.99
CA LEU A 281 9.38 -10.93 20.92
C LEU A 281 10.53 -11.91 20.70
N GLU A 282 10.38 -12.78 19.70
CA GLU A 282 11.45 -13.68 19.25
C GLU A 282 12.15 -13.10 18.02
N ARG A 283 13.49 -13.15 17.98
CA ARG A 283 14.22 -12.67 16.80
C ARG A 283 13.94 -13.60 15.63
N ASP A 284 13.53 -13.03 14.50
CA ASP A 284 13.33 -13.77 13.26
C ASP A 284 14.60 -13.76 12.38
N LYS A 285 14.60 -14.62 11.35
CA LYS A 285 15.70 -14.72 10.37
C LYS A 285 15.97 -13.42 9.61
N PHE A 286 15.03 -12.48 9.61
CA PHE A 286 15.12 -11.21 8.88
C PHE A 286 15.53 -10.05 9.79
N GLY A 287 15.94 -10.32 11.03
CA GLY A 287 16.34 -9.31 12.01
C GLY A 287 15.17 -8.54 12.64
N GLY A 288 13.93 -8.96 12.36
CA GLY A 288 12.73 -8.50 13.04
C GLY A 288 12.49 -9.25 14.34
N PHE A 289 11.32 -8.99 14.93
CA PHE A 289 10.88 -9.64 16.15
C PHE A 289 9.66 -10.56 15.93
N GLY A 290 9.55 -11.17 14.74
CA GLY A 290 8.42 -12.02 14.37
C GLY A 290 7.11 -11.25 14.12
N ILE A 291 7.16 -9.91 14.16
CA ILE A 291 6.01 -9.03 13.96
C ILE A 291 6.01 -8.50 12.53
N ASP A 292 5.01 -8.91 11.73
CA ASP A 292 4.66 -8.17 10.52
C ASP A 292 3.85 -6.92 10.89
N VAL A 293 4.57 -5.81 11.07
CA VAL A 293 4.00 -4.49 11.38
C VAL A 293 2.89 -4.11 10.41
N THR A 294 3.02 -4.49 9.13
CA THR A 294 2.03 -4.16 8.10
C THR A 294 0.73 -4.92 8.34
N ALA A 295 0.82 -6.23 8.52
CA ALA A 295 -0.33 -7.09 8.74
C ALA A 295 -1.05 -6.74 10.04
N VAL A 296 -0.31 -6.57 11.14
CA VAL A 296 -0.84 -6.26 12.47
C VAL A 296 -1.62 -4.93 12.47
N MET A 297 -1.04 -3.87 11.91
CA MET A 297 -1.74 -2.57 11.81
C MET A 297 -2.98 -2.66 10.91
N HIS A 298 -2.88 -3.34 9.77
CA HIS A 298 -3.98 -3.47 8.82
C HIS A 298 -5.16 -4.26 9.40
N ARG A 299 -4.89 -5.34 10.13
CA ARG A 299 -5.89 -6.15 10.85
C ARG A 299 -6.68 -5.31 11.86
N ALA A 300 -6.00 -4.41 12.56
CA ALA A 300 -6.61 -3.45 13.47
C ALA A 300 -7.31 -2.28 12.74
N GLY A 301 -7.24 -2.21 11.40
CA GLY A 301 -7.83 -1.12 10.63
C GLY A 301 -7.02 0.19 10.69
N ILE A 302 -5.75 0.15 11.09
CA ILE A 302 -4.88 1.32 11.17
C ILE A 302 -4.04 1.44 9.89
N ASN A 303 -4.02 2.64 9.29
CA ASN A 303 -3.11 2.94 8.19
C ASN A 303 -1.66 3.12 8.68
N ILE A 304 -0.70 2.65 7.89
CA ILE A 304 0.75 2.75 8.19
C ILE A 304 1.24 4.20 8.42
N ARG A 305 0.51 5.21 7.91
CA ARG A 305 0.80 6.62 8.20
C ARG A 305 0.79 6.95 9.69
N HIS A 306 0.11 6.16 10.53
CA HIS A 306 0.07 6.36 11.99
C HIS A 306 1.19 5.66 12.75
N LEU A 307 2.19 5.06 12.08
CA LEU A 307 3.34 4.43 12.74
C LEU A 307 4.02 5.36 13.75
N GLY A 308 4.11 6.67 13.44
CA GLY A 308 4.68 7.66 14.33
C GLY A 308 3.96 7.74 15.68
N ILE A 309 2.62 7.77 15.67
CA ILE A 309 1.82 7.77 16.91
C ILE A 309 1.94 6.43 17.62
N VAL A 310 1.83 5.30 16.91
CA VAL A 310 1.97 3.98 17.53
C VAL A 310 3.30 3.90 18.28
N ARG A 311 4.39 4.33 17.66
CA ARG A 311 5.71 4.40 18.31
C ARG A 311 5.73 5.35 19.51
N ALA A 312 5.02 6.48 19.45
CA ALA A 312 4.96 7.45 20.54
C ALA A 312 4.28 6.90 21.81
N HIS A 313 3.45 5.85 21.71
CA HIS A 313 2.88 5.19 22.89
C HIS A 313 3.87 4.35 23.69
N PHE A 314 4.97 3.88 23.09
CA PHE A 314 5.95 3.05 23.78
C PHE A 314 6.93 3.87 24.61
N TRP A 315 7.31 3.31 25.77
CA TRP A 315 8.21 3.96 26.73
C TRP A 315 9.56 4.34 26.12
N ARG A 316 10.00 5.55 26.41
CA ARG A 316 11.30 6.08 25.99
C ARG A 316 11.95 6.85 27.13
N LYS A 317 13.27 6.78 27.20
CA LYS A 317 14.06 7.64 28.08
C LYS A 317 13.92 9.10 27.65
N ILE A 318 13.80 9.99 28.63
CA ILE A 318 13.89 11.44 28.45
C ILE A 318 15.36 11.82 28.54
N ASP A 319 15.85 12.55 27.55
CA ASP A 319 17.24 12.99 27.50
C ASP A 319 17.47 14.16 28.46
N GLY A 320 18.68 14.25 29.01
CA GLY A 320 19.18 15.45 29.69
C GLY A 320 19.07 15.45 31.21
N GLY A 321 18.85 14.30 31.85
CA GLY A 321 18.70 14.19 33.30
C GLY A 321 17.48 14.94 33.85
N ALA A 322 17.03 14.57 35.04
CA ALA A 322 15.99 15.29 35.75
C ALA A 322 16.32 15.45 37.25
N ASP A 323 16.02 16.63 37.78
CA ASP A 323 16.07 16.94 39.21
C ASP A 323 14.67 16.81 39.80
N ILE A 324 14.54 15.97 40.84
CA ILE A 324 13.28 15.71 41.53
C ILE A 324 13.56 15.60 43.02
N LYS A 325 12.84 16.39 43.82
CA LYS A 325 12.94 16.38 45.29
C LYS A 325 11.80 15.59 45.91
N PHE A 326 12.12 14.79 46.93
CA PHE A 326 11.14 14.09 47.76
C PHE A 326 10.07 15.07 48.29
N GLY A 327 8.81 14.64 48.25
CA GLY A 327 7.67 15.44 48.75
C GLY A 327 7.28 16.60 47.84
N THR A 328 7.97 16.82 46.71
CA THR A 328 7.60 17.85 45.73
C THR A 328 6.92 17.23 44.52
N SER A 329 6.01 17.96 43.89
CA SER A 329 5.44 17.56 42.60
C SER A 329 6.25 18.13 41.43
N ARG A 330 7.42 18.73 41.66
CA ARG A 330 8.14 19.52 40.65
C ARG A 330 9.27 18.68 40.06
N VAL A 331 9.33 18.64 38.74
CA VAL A 331 10.40 17.99 37.98
C VAL A 331 11.06 19.02 37.10
N VAL A 332 12.38 19.14 37.23
CA VAL A 332 13.21 20.04 36.40
C VAL A 332 14.14 19.21 35.53
N THR A 333 14.39 19.62 34.30
CA THR A 333 15.30 18.94 33.37
C THR A 333 16.24 19.95 32.72
N HIS A 334 17.43 19.50 32.32
CA HIS A 334 18.37 20.32 31.55
C HIS A 334 18.01 20.38 30.05
N LYS A 335 17.15 19.49 29.55
CA LYS A 335 16.70 19.46 28.15
C LYS A 335 15.18 19.52 28.03
N SER A 336 14.68 20.33 27.10
CA SER A 336 13.26 20.66 26.99
C SER A 336 12.29 19.45 26.96
N PHE A 337 11.43 19.31 27.96
CA PHE A 337 10.34 18.32 28.02
C PHE A 337 9.39 18.44 26.82
N ILE A 338 9.03 19.69 26.48
CA ILE A 338 8.13 20.00 25.36
C ILE A 338 8.76 19.57 24.03
N ALA A 339 10.05 19.85 23.82
CA ALA A 339 10.77 19.45 22.61
C ALA A 339 10.88 17.92 22.46
N GLN A 340 10.85 17.21 23.59
CA GLN A 340 10.81 15.76 23.64
C GLN A 340 9.37 15.20 23.52
N GLY A 341 8.34 16.06 23.39
CA GLY A 341 6.97 15.64 23.15
C GLY A 341 6.17 15.26 24.41
N VAL A 342 6.67 15.58 25.61
CA VAL A 342 5.90 15.46 26.84
C VAL A 342 4.82 16.56 26.86
N ARG A 343 3.60 16.21 27.25
CA ARG A 343 2.45 17.12 27.35
C ARG A 343 1.79 16.99 28.71
N ARG A 344 0.92 17.94 29.05
CA ARG A 344 0.02 17.79 30.21
C ARG A 344 -0.82 16.53 30.06
N GLY A 345 -0.94 15.75 31.13
CA GLY A 345 -1.61 14.46 31.15
C GLY A 345 -0.76 13.26 30.72
N SER A 346 0.42 13.47 30.11
CA SER A 346 1.34 12.39 29.74
C SER A 346 1.75 11.58 30.97
N LYS A 347 1.85 10.26 30.80
CA LYS A 347 2.42 9.38 31.83
C LYS A 347 3.95 9.47 31.82
N LEU A 348 4.52 9.51 33.02
CA LEU A 348 5.95 9.46 33.27
C LEU A 348 6.24 8.27 34.19
N LYS A 349 7.37 7.60 33.95
CA LYS A 349 7.94 6.61 34.85
C LYS A 349 9.23 7.19 35.40
N ILE A 350 9.34 7.24 36.72
CA ILE A 350 10.49 7.79 37.44
C ILE A 350 10.94 6.71 38.42
N GLY A 351 12.07 6.08 38.12
CA GLY A 351 12.47 4.84 38.80
C GLY A 351 11.46 3.72 38.52
N GLN A 352 10.85 3.16 39.57
CA GLN A 352 9.81 2.12 39.45
C GLN A 352 8.37 2.66 39.48
N ASP A 353 8.19 3.93 39.86
CA ASP A 353 6.89 4.53 40.05
C ASP A 353 6.36 5.25 38.81
N TYR A 354 5.04 5.23 38.65
CA TYR A 354 4.33 5.92 37.58
C TYR A 354 3.64 7.18 38.10
N TYR A 355 3.73 8.25 37.32
CA TYR A 355 3.14 9.56 37.59
C TYR A 355 2.46 10.10 36.33
N ARG A 356 1.59 11.09 36.47
CA ARG A 356 1.06 11.86 35.32
C ARG A 356 1.48 13.32 35.42
N VAL A 357 1.71 13.94 34.29
CA VAL A 357 1.89 15.40 34.24
C VAL A 357 0.55 16.07 34.56
N SER A 358 0.55 17.00 35.52
CA SER A 358 -0.63 17.71 35.98
C SER A 358 -1.39 18.39 34.84
N THR A 359 -2.69 18.14 34.77
CA THR A 359 -3.61 18.77 33.82
C THR A 359 -4.04 20.17 34.25
N ASP A 360 -3.84 20.52 35.52
CA ASP A 360 -4.17 21.85 36.06
C ASP A 360 -3.34 22.95 35.39
N ARG A 361 -4.04 23.85 34.67
CA ARG A 361 -3.44 24.98 33.95
C ARG A 361 -2.77 25.99 34.88
N LYS A 362 -3.10 26.01 36.17
CA LYS A 362 -2.48 26.90 37.16
C LYS A 362 -1.07 26.47 37.56
N LYS A 363 -0.76 25.17 37.46
CA LYS A 363 0.60 24.66 37.76
C LYS A 363 1.55 24.93 36.60
N GLU A 364 2.83 25.14 36.88
CA GLU A 364 3.80 25.42 35.82
C GLU A 364 3.97 24.23 34.86
N PHE A 365 4.10 24.57 33.58
CA PHE A 365 4.43 23.63 32.50
C PHE A 365 5.15 24.42 31.41
N ASN A 366 6.47 24.39 31.45
CA ASN A 366 7.34 25.05 30.50
C ASN A 366 8.37 24.05 29.93
N SER A 367 9.36 24.53 29.18
CA SER A 367 10.36 23.65 28.57
C SER A 367 11.19 22.88 29.60
N SER A 368 11.61 23.53 30.68
CA SER A 368 12.54 22.97 31.67
C SER A 368 11.86 22.40 32.90
N GLU A 369 10.59 22.70 33.12
CA GLU A 369 9.86 22.38 34.35
C GLU A 369 8.44 21.90 34.08
N LEU A 370 8.05 20.86 34.82
CA LEU A 370 6.68 20.36 34.86
C LEU A 370 6.27 19.96 36.28
N HIS A 371 4.96 19.93 36.51
CA HIS A 371 4.38 19.39 37.74
C HIS A 371 3.74 18.02 37.53
N LEU A 372 3.96 17.11 38.48
CA LEU A 372 3.30 15.82 38.62
C LEU A 372 1.88 15.99 39.21
N ASP A 373 1.06 14.96 39.01
CA ASP A 373 -0.29 14.82 39.56
C ASP A 373 -0.27 14.66 41.09
N ARG A 374 0.76 14.00 41.63
CA ARG A 374 1.02 13.83 43.07
C ARG A 374 2.47 14.10 43.45
N PRO A 375 2.78 14.41 44.73
CA PRO A 375 4.15 14.53 45.20
C PRO A 375 4.98 13.27 44.96
N PHE A 376 6.27 13.45 44.65
CA PHE A 376 7.21 12.36 44.45
C PHE A 376 7.55 11.67 45.78
N GLY A 377 7.31 10.36 45.85
CA GLY A 377 7.50 9.56 47.06
C GLY A 377 8.88 8.90 47.20
N GLY A 378 9.72 8.94 46.16
CA GLY A 378 11.05 8.34 46.17
C GLY A 378 12.14 9.25 46.73
N ASN A 379 13.36 8.72 46.84
CA ASN A 379 14.52 9.50 47.29
C ASN A 379 14.81 10.66 46.35
N SER A 380 15.12 11.84 46.90
CA SER A 380 15.52 13.00 46.10
C SER A 380 16.67 12.63 45.15
N CYS A 381 16.47 12.86 43.86
CA CYS A 381 17.44 12.58 42.82
C CYS A 381 17.83 13.88 42.13
N SER A 382 19.12 14.07 41.87
CA SER A 382 19.61 15.13 41.00
C SER A 382 20.20 14.53 39.74
N CYS A 383 19.88 15.14 38.59
CA CYS A 383 20.30 14.70 37.26
C CYS A 383 20.05 13.19 37.03
N THR A 384 18.90 12.66 37.49
CA THR A 384 18.57 11.25 37.25
C THR A 384 18.20 11.01 35.79
N ASP A 385 18.76 9.95 35.25
CA ASP A 385 18.51 9.45 33.90
C ASP A 385 17.33 8.47 33.85
N GLU A 386 16.69 8.20 34.98
CA GLU A 386 15.62 7.20 35.11
C GLU A 386 14.22 7.77 34.86
N VAL A 387 14.12 8.81 34.03
CA VAL A 387 12.83 9.39 33.64
C VAL A 387 12.45 8.93 32.25
N PHE A 388 11.30 8.26 32.16
CA PHE A 388 10.76 7.73 30.93
C PHE A 388 9.36 8.30 30.65
N ALA A 389 9.01 8.43 29.38
CA ALA A 389 7.67 8.80 28.93
C ALA A 389 7.11 7.72 27.99
N GLY A 390 5.86 7.33 28.21
CA GLY A 390 5.17 6.29 27.44
C GLY A 390 3.75 6.09 27.95
N GLU A 391 2.89 5.45 27.18
CA GLU A 391 1.47 5.27 27.52
C GLU A 391 1.06 3.80 27.66
N VAL A 392 1.83 2.87 27.09
CA VAL A 392 1.56 1.42 27.16
C VAL A 392 1.67 0.88 28.59
N SER A 393 0.93 -0.18 28.85
CA SER A 393 0.87 -0.89 30.13
C SER A 393 2.16 -1.61 30.49
N ASN A 394 2.81 -2.29 29.54
CA ASN A 394 4.06 -3.02 29.72
C ASN A 394 5.23 -2.28 29.04
N ASP A 395 6.30 -2.01 29.79
CA ASP A 395 7.49 -1.31 29.29
C ASP A 395 8.65 -2.22 28.85
N GLU A 396 8.65 -3.51 29.20
CA GLU A 396 9.74 -4.46 28.95
C GLU A 396 10.19 -4.48 27.48
N ASN A 397 9.22 -4.50 26.56
CA ASN A 397 9.47 -4.59 25.13
C ASN A 397 9.62 -3.23 24.43
N SER A 398 9.49 -2.12 25.16
CA SER A 398 9.33 -0.80 24.55
C SER A 398 10.52 -0.38 23.69
N GLU A 399 11.75 -0.61 24.15
CA GLU A 399 12.94 -0.25 23.38
C GLU A 399 13.00 -1.02 22.04
N ARG A 400 12.81 -2.33 22.09
CA ARG A 400 12.84 -3.22 20.91
C ARG A 400 11.75 -2.86 19.91
N VAL A 401 10.50 -2.69 20.37
CA VAL A 401 9.39 -2.33 19.48
C VAL A 401 9.61 -0.94 18.88
N ARG A 402 10.12 0.02 19.66
CA ARG A 402 10.42 1.37 19.14
C ARG A 402 11.50 1.36 18.07
N ALA A 403 12.52 0.51 18.21
CA ALA A 403 13.56 0.31 17.20
C ALA A 403 12.96 -0.30 15.92
N LEU A 404 12.16 -1.36 16.05
CA LEU A 404 11.47 -2.00 14.92
C LEU A 404 10.55 -1.03 14.17
N LEU A 405 9.70 -0.28 14.88
CA LEU A 405 8.79 0.70 14.28
C LEU A 405 9.56 1.81 13.58
N LEU A 406 10.68 2.26 14.15
CA LEU A 406 11.55 3.27 13.53
C LEU A 406 12.20 2.72 12.25
N ALA A 407 12.74 1.51 12.30
CA ALA A 407 13.34 0.83 11.16
C ALA A 407 12.33 0.64 10.01
N GLU A 408 11.08 0.25 10.31
CA GLU A 408 10.01 0.15 9.32
C GLU A 408 9.68 1.52 8.68
N MET A 409 9.67 2.60 9.47
CA MET A 409 9.48 3.95 8.97
C MET A 409 10.64 4.39 8.05
N VAL A 410 11.89 4.13 8.45
CA VAL A 410 13.09 4.44 7.66
C VAL A 410 13.07 3.70 6.33
N ALA A 411 12.89 2.38 6.34
CA ALA A 411 12.85 1.58 5.12
C ALA A 411 11.76 2.06 4.14
N ARG A 412 10.59 2.46 4.64
CA ARG A 412 9.48 2.98 3.82
C ARG A 412 9.78 4.36 3.23
N THR A 413 10.41 5.23 4.01
CA THR A 413 10.82 6.55 3.54
C THR A 413 11.93 6.42 2.49
N MET A 414 12.95 5.62 2.76
CA MET A 414 14.04 5.34 1.81
C MET A 414 13.51 4.74 0.50
N LYS A 415 12.58 3.79 0.58
CA LYS A 415 11.89 3.25 -0.61
C LYS A 415 11.22 4.36 -1.43
N ASN A 416 10.55 5.32 -0.80
CA ASN A 416 9.91 6.41 -1.53
C ASN A 416 10.93 7.39 -2.13
N ILE A 417 12.03 7.67 -1.44
CA ILE A 417 13.15 8.48 -1.96
C ILE A 417 13.76 7.79 -3.19
N ALA A 418 14.07 6.49 -3.09
CA ALA A 418 14.57 5.69 -4.22
C ALA A 418 13.62 5.73 -5.42
N ARG A 419 12.30 5.60 -5.20
CA ARG A 419 11.31 5.74 -6.28
C ARG A 419 11.31 7.13 -6.90
N GLN A 420 11.51 8.18 -6.11
CA GLN A 420 11.63 9.54 -6.64
C GLN A 420 12.89 9.68 -7.52
N HIS A 421 14.04 9.19 -7.06
CA HIS A 421 15.28 9.22 -7.85
C HIS A 421 15.15 8.43 -9.15
N LEU A 422 14.53 7.24 -9.13
CA LEU A 422 14.26 6.46 -10.34
C LEU A 422 13.39 7.24 -11.34
N ARG A 423 12.32 7.90 -10.88
CA ARG A 423 11.47 8.72 -11.76
C ARG A 423 12.21 9.94 -12.33
N SER A 424 12.98 10.64 -11.50
CA SER A 424 13.79 11.78 -11.94
C SER A 424 14.83 11.37 -12.98
N LEU A 425 15.48 10.21 -12.78
CA LEU A 425 16.41 9.65 -13.77
C LEU A 425 15.69 9.34 -15.08
N CYS A 426 14.53 8.67 -15.02
CA CYS A 426 13.75 8.34 -16.22
C CYS A 426 13.39 9.58 -17.03
N LEU A 427 12.99 10.65 -16.34
CA LEU A 427 12.66 11.93 -16.96
C LEU A 427 13.88 12.60 -17.61
N ARG A 428 15.04 12.56 -16.94
CA ARG A 428 16.29 13.18 -17.42
C ARG A 428 16.87 12.45 -18.62
N GLU A 429 17.02 11.13 -18.52
CA GLU A 429 17.64 10.31 -19.57
C GLU A 429 16.65 9.94 -20.69
N LYS A 430 15.35 10.22 -20.51
CA LYS A 430 14.25 9.83 -21.40
C LYS A 430 14.21 8.35 -21.75
N CYS A 431 14.83 7.51 -20.92
CA CYS A 431 14.83 6.07 -21.03
C CYS A 431 14.81 5.46 -19.62
N SER A 432 14.40 4.18 -19.52
CA SER A 432 14.62 3.41 -18.30
C SER A 432 15.49 2.21 -18.61
N SER A 433 16.66 2.15 -17.96
CA SER A 433 17.61 1.05 -18.09
C SER A 433 17.66 0.25 -16.79
N GLU A 434 17.54 -1.07 -16.89
CA GLU A 434 17.66 -1.95 -15.73
C GLU A 434 19.03 -1.82 -15.05
N HIS A 435 20.09 -1.58 -15.82
CA HIS A 435 21.42 -1.34 -15.28
C HIS A 435 21.46 -0.09 -14.39
N LEU A 436 20.90 1.03 -14.87
CA LEU A 436 20.80 2.28 -14.10
C LEU A 436 19.92 2.12 -12.86
N MET A 437 18.84 1.33 -12.97
CA MET A 437 18.01 1.00 -11.81
C MET A 437 18.81 0.27 -10.74
N ARG A 438 19.60 -0.75 -11.12
CA ARG A 438 20.44 -1.50 -10.16
C ARG A 438 21.50 -0.61 -9.51
N ILE A 439 22.09 0.35 -10.25
CA ILE A 439 23.02 1.34 -9.69
C ILE A 439 22.35 2.15 -8.57
N ILE A 440 21.19 2.77 -8.87
CA ILE A 440 20.47 3.60 -7.88
C ILE A 440 20.04 2.76 -6.67
N LEU A 441 19.60 1.52 -6.89
CA LEU A 441 19.17 0.64 -5.81
C LEU A 441 20.34 0.19 -4.92
N ALA A 442 21.50 -0.14 -5.50
CA ALA A 442 22.71 -0.45 -4.75
C ALA A 442 23.19 0.76 -3.95
N ASP A 443 23.15 1.96 -4.54
CA ASP A 443 23.50 3.22 -3.88
C ASP A 443 22.64 3.45 -2.62
N HIS A 444 21.32 3.28 -2.72
CA HIS A 444 20.41 3.40 -1.57
C HIS A 444 20.57 2.28 -0.53
N LEU A 445 20.91 1.05 -0.94
CA LEU A 445 21.27 -0.02 0.00
C LEU A 445 22.53 0.36 0.80
N ASN A 446 23.54 0.94 0.13
CA ASN A 446 24.77 1.42 0.74
C ASN A 446 24.54 2.64 1.64
N THR A 447 23.59 3.51 1.29
CA THR A 447 23.17 4.58 2.20
C THR A 447 22.47 4.03 3.44
N LEU A 448 21.69 2.94 3.33
CA LEU A 448 21.05 2.33 4.50
C LEU A 448 22.05 1.70 5.46
N THR A 449 23.12 1.07 4.96
CA THR A 449 24.17 0.45 5.77
C THR A 449 25.25 1.41 6.25
N GLY A 450 25.28 2.61 5.68
CA GLY A 450 26.25 3.66 6.00
C GLY A 450 27.56 3.58 5.22
N SER A 451 27.70 2.66 4.26
CA SER A 451 28.91 2.51 3.46
C SER A 451 29.06 3.58 2.37
N ASN A 452 28.00 4.33 2.09
CA ASN A 452 28.00 5.41 1.10
C ASN A 452 28.57 6.71 1.70
N SER A 453 29.40 7.45 0.95
CA SER A 453 29.92 8.75 1.36
C SER A 453 28.82 9.79 1.60
N ASN A 454 27.70 9.67 0.89
CA ASN A 454 26.55 10.58 1.03
C ASN A 454 25.58 10.18 2.15
N THR A 455 25.95 9.20 3.00
CA THR A 455 25.05 8.71 4.06
C THR A 455 24.64 9.82 5.02
N GLU A 456 25.59 10.61 5.51
CA GLU A 456 25.30 11.63 6.54
C GLU A 456 24.27 12.66 6.04
N GLU A 457 24.50 13.23 4.85
CA GLU A 457 23.57 14.17 4.22
C GLU A 457 22.22 13.51 3.92
N MET A 458 22.21 12.30 3.35
CA MET A 458 20.97 11.58 3.05
C MET A 458 20.12 11.32 4.30
N TRP A 459 20.74 10.96 5.43
CA TRP A 459 20.03 10.67 6.67
C TRP A 459 19.55 11.95 7.37
N THR A 460 20.38 12.98 7.41
CA THR A 460 20.09 14.23 8.12
C THR A 460 19.17 15.14 7.34
N GLU A 461 19.39 15.32 6.04
CA GLU A 461 18.61 16.23 5.19
C GLU A 461 17.41 15.51 4.56
N HIS A 462 17.59 14.42 3.83
CA HIS A 462 16.47 13.84 3.06
C HIS A 462 15.57 12.92 3.89
N LEU A 463 16.16 11.97 4.62
CA LEU A 463 15.42 10.93 5.34
C LEU A 463 14.64 11.51 6.52
N TYR A 464 15.24 12.40 7.32
CA TYR A 464 14.59 13.02 8.47
C TYR A 464 13.34 13.84 8.07
N PHE A 465 13.45 14.69 7.05
CA PHE A 465 12.28 15.45 6.56
C PHE A 465 11.25 14.52 5.92
N GLY A 466 11.69 13.52 5.15
CA GLY A 466 10.80 12.51 4.58
C GLY A 466 10.03 11.70 5.64
N LEU A 467 10.66 11.36 6.77
CA LEU A 467 10.01 10.72 7.90
C LEU A 467 8.93 11.63 8.50
N SER A 468 9.30 12.88 8.79
CA SER A 468 8.40 13.88 9.39
C SER A 468 7.18 14.15 8.50
N GLU A 469 7.38 14.21 7.18
CA GLU A 469 6.29 14.40 6.22
C GLU A 469 5.30 13.22 6.23
N ARG A 470 5.80 11.99 6.42
CA ARG A 470 5.03 10.74 6.25
C ARG A 470 4.32 10.27 7.51
N PHE A 471 5.00 10.35 8.64
CA PHE A 471 4.52 9.80 9.92
C PHE A 471 4.36 10.88 11.00
N GLY A 472 4.64 12.14 10.67
CA GLY A 472 4.41 13.29 11.53
C GLY A 472 5.60 13.71 12.38
N ASN A 473 5.44 14.79 13.15
CA ASN A 473 6.53 15.32 14.00
C ASN A 473 6.70 14.57 15.33
N CYS A 474 5.88 13.56 15.58
CA CYS A 474 5.91 12.76 16.82
C CYS A 474 6.94 11.62 16.81
N ILE A 475 7.64 11.42 15.69
CA ILE A 475 8.54 10.29 15.48
C ILE A 475 9.83 10.48 16.29
N ILE A 476 10.50 11.62 16.14
CA ILE A 476 11.87 11.85 16.61
C ILE A 476 11.98 13.30 17.04
N SER A 477 12.67 13.56 18.15
CA SER A 477 12.92 14.92 18.59
C SER A 477 13.86 15.62 17.60
N ARG A 478 13.81 16.96 17.49
CA ARG A 478 14.76 17.68 16.63
C ARG A 478 16.23 17.43 17.03
N ALA A 479 16.48 17.17 18.30
CA ALA A 479 17.82 16.88 18.82
C ALA A 479 18.38 15.53 18.33
N ASP A 480 17.50 14.58 18.00
CA ASP A 480 17.85 13.24 17.57
C ASP A 480 18.06 13.11 16.05
N ARG A 481 17.96 14.23 15.31
CA ARG A 481 18.19 14.27 13.87
C ARG A 481 19.55 13.68 13.50
N PHE A 482 20.60 14.06 14.24
CA PHE A 482 21.98 13.67 13.97
C PHE A 482 22.32 12.26 14.50
N SER A 483 21.55 11.72 15.45
CA SER A 483 21.74 10.37 15.99
C SER A 483 20.78 9.34 15.38
N LEU A 484 20.09 9.70 14.29
CA LEU A 484 19.07 8.85 13.67
C LEU A 484 19.64 7.51 13.21
N PHE A 485 20.80 7.54 12.57
CA PHE A 485 21.49 6.34 12.08
C PHE A 485 21.81 5.39 13.23
N ASP A 486 22.48 5.89 14.27
CA ASP A 486 22.88 5.11 15.46
C ASP A 486 21.69 4.44 16.14
N ARG A 487 20.56 5.14 16.25
CA ARG A 487 19.32 4.62 16.84
C ARG A 487 18.68 3.47 16.04
N THR A 488 19.05 3.32 14.77
CA THR A 488 18.54 2.25 13.88
C THR A 488 19.59 1.21 13.51
N ARG A 489 20.83 1.37 13.97
CA ARG A 489 21.96 0.50 13.63
C ARG A 489 21.72 -0.96 13.99
N SER A 490 21.07 -1.23 15.12
CA SER A 490 20.71 -2.59 15.52
C SER A 490 19.69 -3.28 14.59
N MET A 491 19.04 -2.52 13.69
CA MET A 491 17.97 -2.98 12.80
C MET A 491 18.36 -2.94 11.32
N LEU A 492 19.65 -2.81 10.98
CA LEU A 492 20.13 -2.74 9.58
C LEU A 492 19.64 -3.91 8.73
N VAL A 493 19.74 -5.14 9.25
CA VAL A 493 19.29 -6.36 8.55
C VAL A 493 17.81 -6.29 8.21
N TYR A 494 16.99 -5.86 9.17
CA TYR A 494 15.56 -5.65 8.97
C TYR A 494 15.31 -4.57 7.91
N MET A 495 15.97 -3.40 8.01
CA MET A 495 15.74 -2.29 7.07
C MET A 495 16.07 -2.68 5.63
N VAL A 496 17.21 -3.34 5.39
CA VAL A 496 17.61 -3.81 4.06
C VAL A 496 16.62 -4.83 3.52
N ASN A 497 16.24 -5.84 4.31
CA ASN A 497 15.26 -6.84 3.89
C ASN A 497 13.90 -6.19 3.54
N ARG A 498 13.41 -5.28 4.38
CA ARG A 498 12.15 -4.57 4.14
C ARG A 498 12.22 -3.66 2.91
N PHE A 499 13.32 -2.92 2.73
CA PHE A 499 13.54 -2.08 1.56
C PHE A 499 13.53 -2.92 0.27
N SER A 500 14.27 -4.04 0.27
CA SER A 500 14.36 -4.98 -0.85
C SER A 500 13.00 -5.58 -1.21
N ILE A 501 12.25 -6.08 -0.23
CA ILE A 501 10.90 -6.64 -0.46
C ILE A 501 9.95 -5.60 -1.06
N MET A 502 9.98 -4.35 -0.57
CA MET A 502 9.08 -3.30 -1.04
C MET A 502 9.41 -2.79 -2.45
N LEU A 503 10.63 -3.00 -2.93
CA LEU A 503 11.08 -2.64 -4.28
C LEU A 503 11.20 -3.85 -5.22
N GLY A 504 11.00 -5.07 -4.72
CA GLY A 504 11.14 -6.29 -5.51
C GLY A 504 12.59 -6.66 -5.81
N ILE A 505 13.54 -6.26 -4.96
CA ILE A 505 14.96 -6.58 -5.12
C ILE A 505 15.21 -7.99 -4.62
N GLU A 506 15.81 -8.82 -5.47
CA GLU A 506 16.33 -10.14 -5.11
C GLU A 506 17.85 -10.04 -4.97
N ILE A 507 18.34 -10.12 -3.73
CA ILE A 507 19.77 -10.14 -3.41
C ILE A 507 20.25 -11.59 -3.43
N LYS A 508 21.49 -11.85 -3.88
CA LYS A 508 22.11 -13.18 -3.83
C LYS A 508 22.17 -13.72 -2.41
N GLU A 509 21.94 -15.03 -2.25
CA GLU A 509 21.94 -15.67 -0.93
C GLU A 509 23.28 -15.55 -0.20
N GLU A 510 24.39 -15.64 -0.92
CA GLU A 510 25.75 -15.48 -0.39
C GLU A 510 25.95 -14.07 0.20
N THR A 511 25.50 -13.04 -0.51
CA THR A 511 25.54 -11.64 -0.05
C THR A 511 24.67 -11.47 1.19
N ILE A 512 23.45 -12.03 1.23
CA ILE A 512 22.58 -11.95 2.42
C ILE A 512 23.24 -12.61 3.63
N LYS A 513 23.86 -13.79 3.44
CA LYS A 513 24.61 -14.46 4.51
C LYS A 513 25.75 -13.58 5.01
N SER A 514 26.58 -13.04 4.11
CA SER A 514 27.69 -12.15 4.46
C SER A 514 27.22 -10.91 5.23
N PHE A 515 26.21 -10.21 4.69
CA PHE A 515 25.61 -9.03 5.30
C PHE A 515 25.00 -9.31 6.69
N SER A 516 24.38 -10.47 6.88
CA SER A 516 23.80 -10.84 8.18
C SER A 516 24.85 -11.02 9.28
N HIS A 517 26.08 -11.39 8.93
CA HIS A 517 27.19 -11.49 9.88
C HIS A 517 27.85 -10.13 10.14
N TYR A 518 28.00 -9.29 9.10
CA TYR A 518 28.68 -8.00 9.17
C TYR A 518 27.81 -6.89 8.55
N PRO A 519 26.75 -6.43 9.24
CA PRO A 519 25.78 -5.51 8.66
C PRO A 519 26.26 -4.06 8.60
N ASP A 520 27.10 -3.65 9.56
CA ASP A 520 27.60 -2.28 9.68
C ASP A 520 28.52 -1.95 8.51
N TYR A 521 28.24 -0.83 7.82
CA TYR A 521 29.03 -0.36 6.69
C TYR A 521 29.21 -1.40 5.56
N TYR A 522 28.29 -2.37 5.45
CA TYR A 522 28.33 -3.33 4.36
C TYR A 522 28.16 -2.63 3.01
N HIS A 523 28.99 -2.99 2.04
CA HIS A 523 28.96 -2.41 0.70
C HIS A 523 28.39 -3.41 -0.30
N PHE A 524 27.20 -3.11 -0.81
CA PHE A 524 26.53 -3.83 -1.88
C PHE A 524 27.03 -3.37 -3.24
N MET A 525 27.48 -4.33 -4.04
CA MET A 525 27.84 -4.17 -5.44
C MET A 525 26.62 -4.38 -6.33
N ILE A 526 26.65 -3.84 -7.55
CA ILE A 526 25.60 -4.08 -8.56
C ILE A 526 25.42 -5.58 -8.83
N SER A 527 26.52 -6.33 -8.78
CA SER A 527 26.54 -7.78 -8.98
C SER A 527 25.91 -8.57 -7.83
N ASP A 528 25.69 -7.97 -6.66
CA ASP A 528 24.98 -8.59 -5.54
C ASP A 528 23.47 -8.65 -5.77
N ILE A 529 22.94 -7.73 -6.59
CA ILE A 529 21.54 -7.71 -7.01
C ILE A 529 21.36 -8.71 -8.14
N LYS A 530 20.68 -9.82 -7.84
CA LYS A 530 20.40 -10.89 -8.81
C LYS A 530 19.35 -10.43 -9.81
N PHE A 531 18.17 -10.04 -9.32
CA PHE A 531 17.05 -9.56 -10.12
C PHE A 531 16.31 -8.41 -9.43
N VAL A 532 15.63 -7.59 -10.23
CA VAL A 532 14.66 -6.60 -9.74
C VAL A 532 13.32 -6.91 -10.38
N HIS A 533 12.37 -7.32 -9.56
CA HIS A 533 11.04 -7.76 -9.98
C HIS A 533 10.05 -6.59 -9.96
N ALA A 534 9.15 -6.54 -10.95
CA ALA A 534 8.00 -5.66 -10.89
C ALA A 534 7.07 -6.10 -9.75
N ARG A 535 6.64 -5.17 -8.90
CA ARG A 535 5.75 -5.48 -7.77
C ARG A 535 4.30 -5.33 -8.21
N THR A 536 3.51 -6.38 -8.07
CA THR A 536 2.09 -6.39 -8.43
C THR A 536 1.20 -6.49 -7.20
N LYS A 537 -0.03 -5.96 -7.31
CA LYS A 537 -1.10 -6.18 -6.33
C LYS A 537 -2.44 -6.18 -7.02
N HIS A 538 -3.19 -7.26 -6.86
CA HIS A 538 -4.46 -7.51 -7.54
C HIS A 538 -5.65 -7.29 -6.60
N ASN A 539 -6.84 -7.08 -7.18
CA ASN A 539 -8.11 -7.04 -6.44
C ASN A 539 -8.76 -8.42 -6.24
N ILE A 540 -8.09 -9.49 -6.66
CA ILE A 540 -8.52 -10.87 -6.43
C ILE A 540 -8.19 -11.26 -4.98
N TYR A 541 -9.19 -11.70 -4.23
CA TYR A 541 -9.05 -12.05 -2.81
C TYR A 541 -8.17 -13.28 -2.57
N SER A 542 -8.17 -14.22 -3.51
CA SER A 542 -7.52 -15.53 -3.39
C SER A 542 -6.50 -15.75 -4.52
N ALA A 543 -5.73 -14.72 -4.89
CA ALA A 543 -4.75 -14.84 -5.98
C ALA A 543 -3.73 -15.95 -5.72
N GLU A 544 -3.22 -16.06 -4.49
CA GLU A 544 -2.27 -17.10 -4.09
C GLU A 544 -2.91 -18.50 -4.13
N PHE A 545 -4.18 -18.62 -3.75
CA PHE A 545 -4.93 -19.87 -3.91
C PHE A 545 -5.17 -20.19 -5.39
N ALA A 546 -5.51 -19.20 -6.22
CA ALA A 546 -5.68 -19.39 -7.65
C ALA A 546 -4.35 -19.81 -8.32
N ASP A 547 -3.23 -19.19 -7.95
CA ASP A 547 -1.90 -19.57 -8.40
C ASP A 547 -1.54 -20.99 -7.94
N ALA A 548 -1.84 -21.35 -6.69
CA ALA A 548 -1.66 -22.70 -6.17
C ALA A 548 -2.55 -23.72 -6.89
N MET A 549 -3.79 -23.35 -7.24
CA MET A 549 -4.71 -24.20 -8.00
C MET A 549 -4.26 -24.36 -9.46
N ILE A 550 -3.76 -23.30 -10.09
CA ILE A 550 -3.16 -23.36 -11.44
C ILE A 550 -1.90 -24.24 -11.40
N LEU A 551 -1.05 -24.07 -10.39
CA LEU A 551 0.16 -24.88 -10.21
C LEU A 551 -0.20 -26.34 -9.95
N SER A 552 -1.23 -26.62 -9.15
CA SER A 552 -1.76 -27.96 -8.92
C SER A 552 -2.35 -28.55 -10.21
N ALA A 553 -3.09 -27.77 -11.00
CA ALA A 553 -3.63 -28.19 -12.28
C ALA A 553 -2.51 -28.50 -13.29
N ARG A 554 -1.48 -27.65 -13.37
CA ARG A 554 -0.28 -27.88 -14.17
C ARG A 554 0.48 -29.12 -13.70
N SER A 555 0.68 -29.27 -12.39
CA SER A 555 1.33 -30.45 -11.80
C SER A 555 0.55 -31.72 -12.10
N LYS A 556 -0.78 -31.69 -12.05
CA LYS A 556 -1.64 -32.80 -12.47
C LYS A 556 -1.44 -33.11 -13.94
N LEU A 557 -1.51 -32.10 -14.82
CA LEU A 557 -1.23 -32.24 -16.24
C LEU A 557 0.13 -32.91 -16.48
N THR A 558 1.20 -32.38 -15.87
CA THR A 558 2.57 -32.92 -15.96
C THR A 558 2.70 -34.33 -15.36
N SER A 559 1.93 -34.67 -14.32
CA SER A 559 1.92 -36.03 -13.75
C SER A 559 1.16 -37.03 -14.63
N THR A 560 0.19 -36.55 -15.41
CA THR A 560 -0.61 -37.36 -16.33
C THR A 560 0.02 -37.48 -17.73
N THR A 561 0.91 -36.56 -18.10
CA THR A 561 1.67 -36.65 -19.36
C THR A 561 2.73 -37.74 -19.24
N SER A 562 2.45 -38.90 -19.82
CA SER A 562 3.48 -39.92 -20.07
C SER A 562 4.38 -39.50 -21.22
N TYR A 563 5.60 -40.04 -21.30
CA TYR A 563 6.48 -39.85 -22.47
C TYR A 563 5.76 -40.16 -23.79
N SER A 564 4.95 -41.22 -23.82
CA SER A 564 4.15 -41.59 -24.98
C SER A 564 3.09 -40.54 -25.37
N PHE A 565 2.55 -39.78 -24.41
CA PHE A 565 1.58 -38.73 -24.68
C PHE A 565 2.25 -37.51 -25.34
N GLU A 566 3.39 -37.07 -24.82
CA GLU A 566 4.18 -35.97 -25.40
C GLU A 566 4.64 -36.30 -26.82
N VAL A 567 5.15 -37.52 -27.04
CA VAL A 567 5.57 -37.94 -28.38
C VAL A 567 4.39 -37.99 -29.35
N LYS A 568 3.19 -38.42 -28.92
CA LYS A 568 1.99 -38.39 -29.79
C LYS A 568 1.48 -36.98 -30.04
N PHE A 569 1.63 -36.06 -29.08
CA PHE A 569 1.21 -34.67 -29.20
C PHE A 569 1.96 -33.93 -30.32
N ASP A 570 3.24 -34.24 -30.51
CA ASP A 570 4.07 -33.72 -31.61
C ASP A 570 3.66 -34.25 -33.00
N ASN A 571 2.63 -35.11 -33.05
CA ASN A 571 2.08 -35.75 -34.23
C ASN A 571 3.15 -36.30 -35.20
N PRO A 572 4.06 -37.16 -34.70
CA PRO A 572 5.17 -37.68 -35.49
C PRO A 572 4.63 -38.53 -36.64
N LEU A 573 5.39 -38.60 -37.72
CA LEU A 573 5.11 -39.51 -38.82
C LEU A 573 5.18 -40.97 -38.34
N VAL A 574 6.14 -41.27 -37.46
CA VAL A 574 6.40 -42.61 -36.95
C VAL A 574 6.76 -42.60 -35.47
N TYR A 575 6.14 -43.47 -34.68
CA TYR A 575 6.40 -43.71 -33.26
C TYR A 575 6.13 -45.18 -32.91
N TRP A 576 7.18 -45.94 -32.58
CA TRP A 576 7.05 -47.33 -32.13
C TRP A 576 7.32 -47.42 -30.63
N SER A 577 6.34 -47.89 -29.85
CA SER A 577 6.54 -48.20 -28.44
C SER A 577 7.20 -49.56 -28.29
N PHE A 578 8.25 -49.68 -27.47
CA PHE A 578 8.76 -50.99 -27.07
C PHE A 578 7.67 -51.75 -26.31
N SER A 579 7.35 -52.97 -26.75
CA SER A 579 6.42 -53.82 -26.01
C SER A 579 7.17 -54.50 -24.86
N ASP A 580 6.65 -54.41 -23.63
CA ASP A 580 7.22 -55.11 -22.47
C ASP A 580 7.06 -56.64 -22.56
N SER A 581 6.21 -57.14 -23.47
CA SER A 581 6.00 -58.56 -23.68
C SER A 581 7.09 -59.15 -24.59
N LYS A 582 7.89 -60.08 -24.07
CA LYS A 582 8.89 -60.86 -24.84
C LYS A 582 8.32 -61.67 -26.03
N THR A 583 7.00 -61.72 -26.17
CA THR A 583 6.28 -62.52 -27.17
C THR A 583 5.74 -61.69 -28.34
N SER A 584 5.75 -60.35 -28.27
CA SER A 584 5.30 -59.53 -29.39
C SER A 584 6.41 -59.41 -30.43
N SER A 585 6.20 -60.00 -31.60
CA SER A 585 7.11 -59.89 -32.75
C SER A 585 6.77 -58.72 -33.68
N TYR A 586 5.75 -57.93 -33.35
CA TYR A 586 5.20 -56.90 -34.23
C TYR A 586 5.28 -55.52 -33.59
N ALA A 587 5.83 -54.56 -34.34
CA ALA A 587 6.00 -53.18 -33.94
C ALA A 587 4.88 -52.34 -34.57
N HIS A 588 3.87 -51.99 -33.77
CA HIS A 588 2.81 -51.10 -34.22
C HIS A 588 3.30 -49.66 -34.21
N ASN A 589 3.17 -48.97 -35.33
CA ASN A 589 3.43 -47.53 -35.40
C ASN A 589 2.21 -46.76 -34.87
N GLU A 590 2.38 -46.07 -33.75
CA GLU A 590 1.36 -45.23 -33.15
C GLU A 590 1.40 -43.75 -33.62
N GLY A 591 2.22 -43.44 -34.63
CA GLY A 591 2.30 -42.14 -35.30
C GLY A 591 1.23 -41.94 -36.38
N SER A 592 1.24 -40.78 -37.03
CA SER A 592 0.23 -40.36 -38.02
C SER A 592 0.16 -41.23 -39.28
N LEU A 593 1.23 -41.95 -39.65
CA LEU A 593 1.23 -42.88 -40.79
C LEU A 593 0.63 -44.26 -40.46
N GLY A 594 0.31 -44.54 -39.19
CA GLY A 594 -0.34 -45.78 -38.74
C GLY A 594 0.38 -47.05 -39.19
N GLU A 595 -0.38 -48.14 -39.38
CA GLU A 595 0.13 -49.47 -39.72
C GLU A 595 0.91 -49.56 -41.05
N ILE A 596 0.81 -48.56 -41.93
CA ILE A 596 1.56 -48.54 -43.20
C ILE A 596 3.08 -48.52 -42.94
N MET A 597 3.50 -47.94 -41.80
CA MET A 597 4.88 -47.97 -41.31
C MET A 597 5.03 -48.91 -40.10
N GLY A 598 4.19 -49.94 -40.01
CA GLY A 598 4.37 -51.05 -39.05
C GLY A 598 5.47 -52.00 -39.51
N GLY A 599 6.14 -52.65 -38.55
CA GLY A 599 7.28 -53.54 -38.84
C GLY A 599 7.32 -54.75 -37.92
N LYS A 600 8.33 -55.60 -38.09
CA LYS A 600 8.62 -56.70 -37.15
C LYS A 600 9.93 -56.44 -36.43
N TYR A 601 10.00 -56.86 -35.17
CA TYR A 601 11.27 -56.83 -34.45
C TYR A 601 12.13 -58.02 -34.89
N SER A 602 13.31 -57.77 -35.46
CA SER A 602 14.30 -58.79 -35.81
C SER A 602 15.38 -58.85 -34.72
N GLY A 603 15.51 -59.99 -34.06
CA GLY A 603 16.43 -60.11 -32.92
C GLY A 603 16.11 -59.13 -31.79
N LYS A 604 16.95 -59.07 -30.75
CA LYS A 604 16.57 -58.47 -29.46
C LYS A 604 16.30 -56.97 -29.45
N GLU A 605 16.44 -56.20 -30.54
CA GLU A 605 16.21 -54.74 -30.53
C GLU A 605 16.22 -54.04 -31.92
N GLU A 606 16.23 -54.75 -33.05
CA GLU A 606 16.24 -54.13 -34.40
C GLU A 606 14.85 -54.16 -35.04
N LEU A 607 14.46 -53.08 -35.74
CA LEU A 607 13.17 -52.95 -36.42
C LEU A 607 13.36 -53.12 -37.93
N GLU A 608 12.75 -54.16 -38.51
CA GLU A 608 12.73 -54.46 -39.94
C GLU A 608 11.54 -53.84 -40.67
#